data_AF-A0A2V8GYF6-F1
#
_entry.id   AF-A0A2V8GYF6-F1
#
_cell.length_a   1.000
_cell.length_b   1.000
_cell.length_c   1.000
_cell.angle_alpha   90.00
_cell.angle_beta   90.00
_cell.angle_gamma   90.00
#
_symmetry.space_group_name_H-M   'P 1'
#
loop_
_entity.id
_entity.type
_entity.pdbx_description
1 polymer ?
#
loop_
_entity_poly.entity_id
_entity_poly.type
_entity_poly.pdbx_seq_one_letter_code
_entity_poly.pdbx_strand_id
1 'polypeptide(L)'
;GFVRDGHTTLPDRPSRVLHMWLDLEWSYATLDAAFSDGAITARVRAIVMDVFKSFESASIQQIIHKMGTKIFADIAEISELRFEANNRTWDVIQERAEEWGVYVEPAAPFGVLGLTLTR
;
A
#
# COMPACT_ATOMS: atom_id res chain seq x y z
N GLY A 1 17.01 -0.53 -5.73
CA GLY A 1 16.93 0.47 -6.81
C GLY A 1 16.01 -0.03 -7.91
N PHE A 2 15.66 0.83 -8.87
CA PHE A 2 14.88 0.47 -10.06
C PHE A 2 15.76 0.51 -11.31
N VAL A 3 15.28 -0.08 -12.41
CA VAL A 3 16.02 -0.17 -13.68
C VAL A 3 16.29 1.23 -14.22
N ARG A 4 17.50 1.44 -14.75
CA ARG A 4 17.92 2.66 -15.42
C ARG A 4 18.17 2.36 -16.90
N ASP A 5 17.33 2.90 -17.76
CA ASP A 5 17.44 2.77 -19.23
C ASP A 5 17.28 4.12 -19.93
N GLY A 6 17.24 4.11 -21.26
CA GLY A 6 17.07 5.31 -22.09
C GLY A 6 15.74 6.07 -21.90
N HIS A 7 14.81 5.53 -21.13
CA HIS A 7 13.51 6.14 -20.81
C HIS A 7 13.39 6.58 -19.34
N THR A 8 14.39 6.31 -18.51
CA THR A 8 14.31 6.54 -17.07
C THR A 8 14.82 7.93 -16.68
N THR A 9 13.89 8.85 -16.39
CA THR A 9 14.20 10.20 -15.90
C THR A 9 13.97 10.39 -14.40
N LEU A 10 13.27 9.46 -13.75
CA LEU A 10 12.88 9.55 -12.34
C LEU A 10 14.12 9.57 -11.42
N PRO A 11 14.33 10.57 -10.56
CA PRO A 11 15.49 10.60 -9.67
C PRO A 11 15.44 9.50 -8.60
N ASP A 12 16.60 9.05 -8.13
CA ASP A 12 16.66 8.28 -6.88
C ASP A 12 16.34 9.22 -5.71
N ARG A 13 15.39 8.83 -4.87
CA ARG A 13 15.05 9.55 -3.64
C ARG A 13 15.12 8.56 -2.46
N PRO A 14 16.05 8.74 -1.51
CA PRO A 14 16.20 7.84 -0.38
C PRO A 14 15.03 7.94 0.61
N SER A 15 14.37 9.10 0.67
CA SER A 15 13.14 9.31 1.44
C SER A 15 12.13 10.08 0.60
N ARG A 16 10.87 9.65 0.64
CA ARG A 16 9.74 10.36 0.05
C ARG A 16 8.52 10.16 0.93
N VAL A 17 7.70 11.19 1.05
CA VAL A 17 6.34 11.03 1.54
C VAL A 17 5.62 10.06 0.60
N LEU A 18 5.12 8.94 1.13
CA LEU A 18 4.26 8.06 0.37
C LEU A 18 2.81 8.49 0.58
N HIS A 19 2.16 8.93 -0.49
CA HIS A 19 0.72 9.08 -0.53
C HIS A 19 0.16 8.05 -1.51
N MET A 20 -0.79 7.25 -1.06
CA MET A 20 -1.40 6.22 -1.89
C MET A 20 -2.87 6.05 -1.58
N TRP A 21 -3.62 5.64 -2.59
CA TRP A 21 -4.95 5.07 -2.38
C TRP A 21 -4.86 3.56 -2.40
N LEU A 22 -5.74 2.90 -1.65
CA LEU A 22 -5.76 1.46 -1.52
C LEU A 22 -7.20 0.96 -1.53
N ASP A 23 -7.55 0.22 -2.56
CA ASP A 23 -8.72 -0.64 -2.57
C ASP A 23 -8.26 -2.05 -2.18
N LEU A 24 -8.90 -2.60 -1.15
CA LEU A 24 -8.59 -3.92 -0.62
C LEU A 24 -9.88 -4.73 -0.51
N GLU A 25 -9.95 -5.78 -1.30
CA GLU A 25 -11.03 -6.75 -1.31
C GLU A 25 -10.52 -8.10 -0.78
N TRP A 26 -11.42 -8.90 -0.25
CA TRP A 26 -11.07 -10.25 0.22
C TRP A 26 -12.23 -11.23 0.08
N SER A 27 -11.86 -12.49 -0.07
CA SER A 27 -12.78 -13.63 0.00
C SER A 27 -12.63 -14.33 1.34
N TYR A 28 -13.75 -14.70 1.95
CA TYR A 28 -13.74 -15.53 3.16
C TYR A 28 -13.54 -17.02 2.82
N ALA A 29 -12.99 -17.78 3.75
CA ALA A 29 -12.85 -19.23 3.64
C ALA A 29 -14.19 -19.96 3.87
N THR A 30 -15.09 -19.38 4.66
CA THR A 30 -16.42 -19.91 4.95
C THR A 30 -17.47 -18.80 4.93
N LEU A 31 -18.72 -19.17 4.68
CA LEU A 31 -19.83 -18.23 4.66
C LEU A 31 -20.08 -17.58 6.04
N ASP A 32 -19.94 -18.35 7.13
CA ASP A 32 -20.18 -17.85 8.49
C ASP A 32 -19.25 -16.68 8.87
N ALA A 33 -18.01 -16.70 8.37
CA ALA A 33 -17.06 -15.60 8.60
C ALA A 33 -17.52 -14.26 8.01
N ALA A 34 -18.32 -14.29 6.93
CA ALA A 34 -18.88 -13.08 6.34
C ALA A 34 -19.90 -12.39 7.27
N PHE A 35 -20.50 -13.13 8.20
CA PHE A 35 -21.47 -12.63 9.18
C PHE A 35 -20.82 -12.26 10.52
N SER A 36 -19.61 -11.69 10.48
CA SER A 36 -18.83 -11.31 11.67
C SER A 36 -19.20 -9.95 12.31
N ASP A 37 -20.32 -9.35 11.90
CA ASP A 37 -20.75 -8.01 12.35
C ASP A 37 -19.64 -6.94 12.22
N GLY A 38 -18.84 -7.03 11.15
CA GLY A 38 -17.74 -6.11 10.86
C GLY A 38 -16.46 -6.33 11.68
N ALA A 39 -16.41 -7.33 12.57
CA ALA A 39 -15.22 -7.60 13.38
C ALA A 39 -13.98 -7.92 12.52
N ILE A 40 -14.14 -8.70 11.44
CA ILE A 40 -13.01 -8.99 10.53
C ILE A 40 -12.58 -7.74 9.77
N THR A 41 -13.53 -6.96 9.26
CA THR A 41 -13.24 -5.67 8.58
C THR A 41 -12.44 -4.72 9.48
N ALA A 42 -12.82 -4.62 10.76
CA ALA A 42 -12.11 -3.79 11.73
C ALA A 42 -10.66 -4.27 11.95
N ARG A 43 -10.44 -5.60 12.02
CA ARG A 43 -9.11 -6.20 12.14
C ARG A 43 -8.26 -5.98 10.88
N VAL A 44 -8.82 -6.16 9.68
CA VAL A 44 -8.15 -5.86 8.41
C VAL A 44 -7.70 -4.41 8.38
N ARG A 45 -8.61 -3.46 8.68
CA ARG A 45 -8.29 -2.03 8.73
C ARG A 45 -7.19 -1.72 9.73
N ALA A 46 -7.23 -2.32 10.92
CA ALA A 46 -6.20 -2.12 11.94
C ALA A 46 -4.83 -2.59 11.44
N ILE A 47 -4.75 -3.77 10.81
CA ILE A 47 -3.51 -4.30 10.23
C ILE A 47 -2.98 -3.39 9.13
N VAL A 48 -3.82 -2.96 8.19
CA VAL A 48 -3.42 -2.07 7.09
C VAL A 48 -2.84 -0.76 7.64
N MET A 49 -3.53 -0.12 8.57
CA MET A 49 -3.08 1.14 9.16
C MET A 49 -1.79 0.97 9.99
N ASP A 50 -1.68 -0.15 10.71
CA ASP A 50 -0.49 -0.46 11.51
C ASP A 50 0.74 -0.73 10.65
N VAL A 51 0.60 -1.49 9.56
CA VAL A 51 1.69 -1.71 8.60
C VAL A 51 2.05 -0.40 7.92
N PHE A 52 1.06 0.38 7.47
CA PHE A 52 1.32 1.63 6.76
C PHE A 52 2.13 2.65 7.60
N LYS A 53 1.81 2.79 8.89
CA LYS A 53 2.48 3.76 9.77
C LYS A 53 3.87 3.30 10.26
N SER A 54 4.10 2.00 10.35
CA SER A 54 5.27 1.44 11.06
C SER A 54 6.32 0.81 10.16
N PHE A 55 5.96 0.49 8.92
CA PHE A 55 6.86 -0.19 8.00
C PHE A 55 7.53 0.80 7.05
N GLU A 56 8.85 0.92 7.19
CA GLU A 56 9.68 1.62 6.22
C GLU A 56 9.76 0.79 4.94
N SER A 57 9.00 1.21 3.92
CA SER A 57 8.87 0.49 2.67
C SER A 57 9.73 1.09 1.56
N ALA A 58 10.41 0.24 0.78
CA ALA A 58 11.11 0.67 -0.43
C ALA A 58 10.17 0.89 -1.62
N SER A 59 8.95 0.33 -1.58
CA SER A 59 7.99 0.44 -2.68
C SER A 59 6.53 0.16 -2.28
N ILE A 60 5.57 0.54 -3.13
CA ILE A 60 4.17 0.17 -2.90
C ILE A 60 3.98 -1.34 -3.00
N GLN A 61 4.69 -2.02 -3.90
CA GLN A 61 4.65 -3.49 -4.01
C GLN A 61 5.01 -4.16 -2.66
N GLN A 62 6.05 -3.65 -2.00
CA GLN A 62 6.54 -4.24 -0.76
C GLN A 62 5.55 -4.03 0.39
N ILE A 63 4.93 -2.84 0.48
CA ILE A 63 3.99 -2.55 1.58
C ILE A 63 2.69 -3.33 1.45
N ILE A 64 2.11 -3.44 0.23
CA ILE A 64 0.88 -4.21 0.02
C ILE A 64 1.12 -5.71 0.20
N HIS A 65 2.30 -6.22 -0.19
CA HIS A 65 2.68 -7.60 0.11
C HIS A 65 2.80 -7.82 1.63
N LYS A 66 3.46 -6.92 2.36
CA LYS A 66 3.59 -7.01 3.83
C LYS A 66 2.23 -6.98 4.54
N MET A 67 1.33 -6.10 4.11
CA MET A 67 -0.06 -6.05 4.59
C MET A 67 -0.74 -7.40 4.37
N GLY A 68 -0.69 -7.92 3.14
CA GLY A 68 -1.35 -9.18 2.80
C GLY A 68 -0.80 -10.38 3.57
N THR A 69 0.52 -10.51 3.69
CA THR A 69 1.14 -11.57 4.51
C THR A 69 0.71 -11.48 5.97
N LYS A 70 0.62 -10.26 6.54
CA LYS A 70 0.19 -10.07 7.93
C LYS A 70 -1.30 -10.38 8.13
N ILE A 71 -2.15 -9.97 7.19
CA ILE A 71 -3.58 -10.31 7.21
C ILE A 71 -3.75 -11.84 7.19
N PHE A 72 -3.01 -12.55 6.32
CA PHE A 72 -3.06 -14.00 6.32
C PHE A 72 -2.50 -14.64 7.59
N ALA A 73 -1.46 -14.09 8.21
CA ALA A 73 -0.99 -14.62 9.49
C ALA A 73 -2.04 -14.47 10.60
N ASP A 74 -2.75 -13.34 10.62
CA ASP A 74 -3.59 -12.97 11.76
C ASP A 74 -5.07 -13.36 11.59
N ILE A 75 -5.59 -13.47 10.36
CA ILE A 75 -7.02 -13.67 10.06
C ILE A 75 -7.22 -14.92 9.20
N ALA A 76 -7.28 -16.08 9.86
CA ALA A 76 -7.45 -17.40 9.23
C ALA A 76 -8.71 -17.50 8.34
N GLU A 77 -9.71 -16.69 8.64
CA GLU A 77 -11.01 -16.65 7.98
C GLU A 77 -10.96 -16.09 6.55
N ILE A 78 -9.87 -15.43 6.14
CA ILE A 78 -9.68 -14.89 4.79
C ILE A 78 -8.89 -15.88 3.93
N SER A 79 -9.39 -16.21 2.73
CA SER A 79 -8.80 -17.17 1.79
C SER A 79 -8.06 -16.52 0.62
N GLU A 80 -8.50 -15.33 0.20
CA GLU A 80 -7.90 -14.55 -0.88
C GLU A 80 -7.94 -13.06 -0.52
N LEU A 81 -6.91 -12.32 -0.93
CA LEU A 81 -6.80 -10.88 -0.84
C LEU A 81 -6.52 -10.30 -2.22
N ARG A 82 -7.20 -9.20 -2.58
CA ARG A 82 -6.94 -8.43 -3.80
C ARG A 82 -6.68 -6.98 -3.42
N PHE A 83 -5.52 -6.48 -3.83
CA PHE A 83 -5.09 -5.11 -3.63
C PHE A 83 -5.05 -4.41 -4.98
N GLU A 84 -5.66 -3.22 -5.04
CA GLU A 84 -5.37 -2.22 -6.05
C GLU A 84 -4.84 -0.96 -5.35
N ALA A 85 -3.61 -0.60 -5.67
CA ALA A 85 -2.90 0.49 -5.03
C ALA A 85 -2.50 1.56 -6.05
N ASN A 86 -2.89 2.81 -5.79
CA ASN A 86 -2.59 3.94 -6.65
C ASN A 86 -1.51 4.82 -6.01
N ASN A 87 -0.42 5.08 -6.73
CA ASN A 87 0.61 6.00 -6.28
C ASN A 87 0.15 7.45 -6.48
N ARG A 88 -0.19 8.12 -5.39
CA ARG A 88 -0.63 9.53 -5.36
C ARG A 88 0.39 10.44 -4.69
N THR A 89 1.66 10.00 -4.68
CA THR A 89 2.76 10.76 -4.08
C THR A 89 2.88 12.12 -4.76
N TRP A 90 2.91 13.18 -3.95
CA TRP A 90 3.03 14.53 -4.44
C TRP A 90 4.38 14.85 -5.06
N ASP A 91 4.39 15.82 -5.97
CA ASP A 91 5.60 16.40 -6.49
C ASP A 91 6.20 17.39 -5.47
N VAL A 92 7.51 17.37 -5.36
CA VAL A 92 8.26 18.22 -4.43
C VAL A 92 8.54 19.57 -5.11
N ILE A 93 8.06 20.66 -4.52
CA ILE A 93 8.43 22.02 -4.92
C ILE A 93 9.69 22.46 -4.17
N GLN A 94 9.71 22.21 -2.86
CA GLN A 94 10.84 22.51 -1.98
C GLN A 94 10.83 21.54 -0.80
N GLU A 95 11.98 21.02 -0.42
CA GLU A 95 12.14 20.20 0.78
C GLU A 95 13.36 20.65 1.57
N ARG A 96 13.29 20.59 2.90
CA ARG A 96 14.43 20.78 3.78
C ARG A 96 14.63 19.53 4.61
N ALA A 97 15.40 18.60 4.05
CA ALA A 97 15.71 17.32 4.67
C ALA A 97 14.43 16.68 5.27
N GLU A 98 14.48 16.28 6.54
CA GLU A 98 13.38 15.61 7.25
C GLU A 98 12.50 16.56 8.07
N GLU A 99 12.70 17.89 7.97
CA GLU A 99 11.96 18.85 8.79
C GLU A 99 10.60 19.22 8.18
N TRP A 100 10.61 19.66 6.92
CA TRP A 100 9.42 20.13 6.21
C TRP A 100 9.59 20.05 4.69
N GLY A 101 8.46 19.97 3.98
CA GLY A 101 8.42 20.08 2.53
C GLY A 101 7.15 20.78 2.06
N VAL A 102 7.26 21.46 0.92
CA VAL A 102 6.16 22.05 0.16
C VAL A 102 5.92 21.18 -1.06
N TYR A 103 4.70 20.69 -1.15
CA TYR A 103 4.28 19.68 -2.13
C TYR A 103 3.13 20.20 -2.99
N VAL A 104 3.01 19.66 -4.20
CA VAL A 104 1.90 19.95 -5.11
C VAL A 104 1.29 18.65 -5.64
N GLU A 105 -0.01 18.68 -5.95
CA GLU A 105 -0.67 17.56 -6.61
C GLU A 105 0.04 17.24 -7.93
N PRO A 106 0.44 15.97 -8.16
CA PRO A 106 1.17 15.61 -9.36
C PRO A 106 0.23 15.68 -10.56
N ALA A 107 0.79 16.01 -11.72
CA ALA A 107 0.06 15.88 -12.97
C ALA A 107 -0.24 14.39 -13.25
N ALA A 108 -1.32 14.11 -13.97
CA ALA A 108 -1.51 12.77 -14.53
C ALA A 108 -0.31 12.40 -15.42
N PRO A 109 0.13 11.12 -15.46
CA PRO A 109 -0.52 9.91 -14.93
C PRO A 109 -0.05 9.49 -13.52
N PHE A 110 -0.80 8.58 -12.88
CA PHE A 110 -0.38 7.90 -11.64
C PHE A 110 -0.10 6.42 -11.88
N GLY A 111 0.78 5.85 -11.07
CA GLY A 111 1.07 4.41 -11.09
C GLY A 111 -0.04 3.61 -10.41
N VAL A 112 -0.44 2.49 -11.03
CA VAL A 112 -1.41 1.54 -10.49
C VAL A 112 -0.72 0.21 -10.26
N LEU A 113 -0.93 -0.39 -9.09
CA LEU A 113 -0.32 -1.65 -8.69
C LEU A 113 -1.40 -2.63 -8.22
N GLY A 114 -1.53 -3.74 -8.93
CA GLY A 114 -2.39 -4.85 -8.55
C GLY A 114 -1.60 -5.97 -7.86
N LEU A 115 -2.13 -6.52 -6.78
CA LEU A 115 -1.62 -7.74 -6.16
C LEU A 115 -2.77 -8.63 -5.72
N THR A 116 -2.74 -9.90 -6.12
CA THR A 116 -3.63 -10.94 -5.58
C THR A 116 -2.79 -11.93 -4.78
N LEU A 117 -3.22 -12.25 -3.57
CA LEU A 117 -2.63 -13.28 -2.72
C LEU A 117 -3.69 -14.31 -2.38
N THR A 118 -3.34 -15.58 -2.50
CA THR A 118 -4.17 -16.73 -2.11
C THR A 118 -3.42 -17.53 -1.06
N ARG A 119 -4.14 -18.13 -0.11
CA ARG A 119 -3.54 -19.09 0.83
C ARG A 119 -3.10 -20.38 0.15
#